data_AF-A0A6A4FIY2-F1
#
_entry.id   AF-A0A6A4FIY2-F1
#
_cell.length_a   1.000
_cell.length_b   1.000
_cell.length_c   1.000
_cell.angle_alpha   90.00
_cell.angle_beta   90.00
_cell.angle_gamma   90.00
#
_symmetry.space_group_name_H-M   'P 1'
#
loop_
_entity.id
_entity.type
_entity.pdbx_description
1 polymer ?
#
loop_
_entity_poly.entity_id
_entity_poly.type
_entity_poly.pdbx_seq_one_letter_code
_entity_poly.pdbx_strand_id
1 'polypeptide(L)'
;MPPASLTSLTPKIARRKVVAVRKSANVWSKKTKPNFHITVVGAVSAAGATVPPLIIASGMRFFKEDIAALAIEGAAITEAPKVFSNSKIFLQWLAFFGENIAHLPNPVVVIVDNSATHISEEADEICVEYGIMLVAPPANATHLFQPLDVALFKPCKGCIHDLTLDRLCSISDPVIRKTTTIEMSCTVYRRALVDKSTSSVNGFRECGV
;
A
#
# COMPACT_ATOMS: atom_id res chain seq x y z
N MET A 1 -16.87 2.48 -14.74
CA MET A 1 -16.49 3.50 -13.74
C MET A 1 -15.88 2.73 -12.58
N PRO A 2 -14.61 2.95 -12.19
CA PRO A 2 -13.91 1.88 -11.53
C PRO A 2 -13.93 2.07 -10.01
N PRO A 3 -14.44 1.12 -9.23
CA PRO A 3 -14.16 1.05 -7.81
C PRO A 3 -13.05 0.01 -7.56
N ALA A 4 -12.10 0.39 -6.73
CA ALA A 4 -11.19 -0.44 -5.94
C ALA A 4 -10.37 0.53 -5.07
N SER A 5 -10.27 0.24 -3.78
CA SER A 5 -9.21 0.80 -2.94
C SER A 5 -8.04 -0.18 -2.96
N LEU A 6 -7.46 -0.28 -4.16
CA LEU A 6 -6.07 -0.59 -4.36
C LEU A 6 -5.34 0.76 -4.32
N THR A 7 -4.89 1.17 -3.14
CA THR A 7 -4.35 2.52 -2.97
C THR A 7 -2.95 2.62 -3.57
N SER A 8 -2.86 3.13 -4.80
CA SER A 8 -1.60 3.63 -5.36
C SER A 8 -1.12 4.82 -4.52
N LEU A 9 0.06 4.71 -3.92
CA LEU A 9 0.74 5.82 -3.25
C LEU A 9 1.33 6.77 -4.30
N THR A 10 0.48 7.55 -4.96
CA THR A 10 0.92 8.73 -5.71
C THR A 10 0.95 9.94 -4.77
N PRO A 11 2.12 10.58 -4.55
CA PRO A 11 2.19 11.74 -3.68
C PRO A 11 1.40 12.92 -4.30
N LYS A 12 0.27 13.28 -3.68
CA LYS A 12 -0.35 14.60 -3.90
C LYS A 12 0.46 15.66 -3.15
N ILE A 13 0.75 16.75 -3.88
CA ILE A 13 1.76 17.77 -3.61
C ILE A 13 1.56 18.45 -2.25
N ALA A 14 2.53 18.30 -1.35
CA ALA A 14 2.75 19.23 -0.25
C ALA A 14 3.69 20.36 -0.72
N ARG A 15 3.50 21.58 -0.20
CA ARG A 15 4.35 22.75 -0.50
C ARG A 15 5.82 22.41 -0.21
N ARG A 16 6.68 22.52 -1.23
CA ARG A 16 8.11 22.23 -1.14
C ARG A 16 8.88 23.45 -0.63
N LYS A 17 9.82 23.23 0.28
CA LYS A 17 10.91 24.18 0.56
C LYS A 17 12.01 23.93 -0.46
N VAL A 18 12.49 25.00 -1.07
CA VAL A 18 13.53 24.99 -2.11
C VAL A 18 14.57 26.01 -1.70
N VAL A 19 15.85 25.60 -1.70
CA VAL A 19 16.95 26.52 -1.47
C VAL A 19 17.18 27.28 -2.77
N ALA A 20 16.91 28.58 -2.74
CA ALA A 20 17.13 29.48 -3.86
C ALA A 20 18.00 30.65 -3.39
N VAL A 21 18.75 31.24 -4.32
CA VAL A 21 19.50 32.47 -4.03
C VAL A 21 18.49 33.58 -3.72
N ARG A 22 18.76 34.37 -2.66
CA ARG A 22 17.89 35.47 -2.25
C ARG A 22 17.70 36.43 -3.44
N LYS A 23 16.45 36.69 -3.84
CA LYS A 23 16.03 37.47 -5.03
C LYS A 23 16.03 36.71 -6.38
N SER A 24 16.10 35.38 -6.40
CA SER A 24 15.85 34.63 -7.65
C SER A 24 14.42 34.84 -8.14
N ALA A 25 14.28 35.33 -9.39
CA ALA A 25 12.98 35.51 -10.04
C ALA A 25 12.30 34.17 -10.40
N ASN A 26 13.11 33.11 -10.61
CA ASN A 26 12.63 31.79 -10.98
C ASN A 26 13.25 30.73 -10.06
N VAL A 27 12.43 29.80 -9.59
CA VAL A 27 12.86 28.64 -8.79
C VAL A 27 12.51 27.36 -9.55
N TRP A 28 13.54 26.59 -9.90
CA TRP A 28 13.38 25.36 -10.68
C TRP A 28 13.39 24.14 -9.75
N SER A 29 12.46 23.21 -9.95
CA SER A 29 12.49 21.90 -9.31
C SER A 29 12.51 20.82 -10.38
N LYS A 30 13.50 19.93 -10.37
CA LYS A 30 13.53 18.76 -11.26
C LYS A 30 12.48 17.76 -10.79
N LYS A 31 11.56 17.38 -11.68
CA LYS A 31 10.58 16.31 -11.43
C LYS A 31 10.94 15.13 -12.32
N THR A 32 11.45 14.06 -11.71
CA THR A 32 11.59 12.78 -12.40
C THR A 32 10.21 12.13 -12.43
N LYS A 33 9.62 11.97 -13.63
CA LYS A 33 8.40 11.17 -13.78
C LYS A 33 8.82 9.70 -13.64
N PRO A 34 8.31 8.93 -12.67
CA PRO A 34 8.63 7.51 -12.60
C PRO A 34 8.03 6.81 -13.83
N ASN A 35 8.78 5.87 -14.39
CA ASN A 35 8.39 5.15 -15.61
C ASN A 35 7.43 3.98 -15.32
N PHE A 36 7.21 3.68 -14.04
CA PHE A 36 6.35 2.60 -13.58
C PHE A 36 5.68 2.96 -12.26
N HIS A 37 4.65 2.19 -11.90
CA HIS A 37 3.92 2.31 -10.65
C HIS A 37 3.98 0.99 -9.87
N ILE A 38 4.15 1.10 -8.56
CA ILE A 38 4.03 0.01 -7.61
C ILE A 38 2.88 0.37 -6.64
N THR A 39 2.05 -0.62 -6.34
CA THR A 39 1.01 -0.55 -5.32
C THR A 39 1.38 -1.52 -4.20
N VAL A 40 1.17 -1.11 -2.95
CA VAL A 40 1.39 -1.96 -1.78
C VAL A 40 0.03 -2.18 -1.13
N VAL A 41 -0.38 -3.43 -1.00
CA VAL A 41 -1.63 -3.82 -0.32
C VAL A 41 -1.26 -4.46 0.99
N GLY A 42 -1.80 -3.95 2.09
CA GLY A 42 -1.56 -4.50 3.41
C GLY A 42 -2.80 -4.40 4.28
N ALA A 43 -2.75 -5.12 5.39
CA ALA A 43 -3.83 -5.16 6.36
C ALA A 43 -3.26 -4.99 7.78
N VAL A 44 -4.05 -4.32 8.62
CA VAL A 44 -3.75 -4.09 10.03
C VAL A 44 -4.99 -4.42 10.86
N SER A 45 -4.78 -4.90 12.09
CA SER A 45 -5.86 -5.18 13.03
C SER A 45 -6.04 -4.04 14.04
N ALA A 46 -7.20 -4.00 14.69
CA ALA A 46 -7.47 -3.09 15.81
C ALA A 46 -6.54 -3.31 17.01
N ALA A 47 -5.91 -4.49 17.13
CA ALA A 47 -4.88 -4.79 18.12
C ALA A 47 -3.48 -4.29 17.70
N GLY A 48 -3.34 -3.71 16.52
CA GLY A 48 -2.07 -3.22 15.99
C GLY A 48 -1.21 -4.29 15.30
N ALA A 49 -1.72 -5.50 15.13
CA ALA A 49 -1.03 -6.53 14.34
C ALA A 49 -1.07 -6.16 12.85
N THR A 50 -0.01 -6.49 12.11
CA THR A 50 0.14 -6.18 10.69
C THR A 50 0.36 -7.47 9.92
N VAL A 51 -0.36 -7.64 8.81
CA VAL A 51 -0.15 -8.76 7.87
C VAL A 51 0.96 -8.37 6.88
N PRO A 52 1.82 -9.31 6.43
CA PRO A 52 2.78 -9.01 5.36
C PRO A 52 2.10 -8.42 4.11
N PRO A 53 2.74 -7.50 3.37
CA PRO A 53 2.12 -6.87 2.23
C PRO A 53 2.19 -7.73 0.96
N LEU A 54 1.19 -7.54 0.09
CA LEU A 54 1.26 -7.90 -1.32
C LEU A 54 1.68 -6.67 -2.14
N ILE A 55 2.81 -6.76 -2.83
CA ILE A 55 3.33 -5.72 -3.71
C ILE A 55 2.87 -6.01 -5.14
N ILE A 56 2.28 -5.02 -5.81
CA ILE A 56 1.80 -5.14 -7.18
C ILE A 56 2.58 -4.19 -8.08
N ALA A 57 3.28 -4.73 -9.08
CA ALA A 57 4.00 -3.92 -10.08
C ALA A 57 3.31 -4.01 -11.44
N SER A 58 3.28 -2.89 -12.19
CA SER A 58 2.62 -2.85 -13.50
C SER A 58 3.57 -3.09 -14.67
N GLY A 59 3.14 -3.93 -15.61
CA GLY A 59 3.67 -4.02 -16.98
C GLY A 59 5.13 -4.46 -17.10
N MET A 60 5.59 -5.35 -16.23
CA MET A 60 7.00 -5.77 -16.17
C MET A 60 7.16 -7.17 -15.57
N ARG A 61 7.98 -8.00 -16.22
CA ARG A 61 8.47 -9.28 -15.69
C ARG A 61 9.33 -9.08 -14.43
N PHE A 62 9.25 -9.99 -13.47
CA PHE A 62 10.14 -10.04 -12.31
C PHE A 62 11.39 -10.87 -12.58
N PHE A 63 12.52 -10.37 -12.09
CA PHE A 63 13.78 -11.10 -12.00
C PHE A 63 14.01 -11.56 -10.56
N LYS A 64 14.98 -12.46 -10.36
CA LYS A 64 15.27 -13.01 -9.02
C LYS A 64 15.66 -11.91 -8.02
N GLU A 65 16.33 -10.87 -8.50
CA GLU A 65 16.77 -9.73 -7.70
C GLU A 65 15.59 -8.90 -7.19
N ASP A 66 14.49 -8.86 -7.94
CA ASP A 66 13.27 -8.15 -7.51
C ASP A 66 12.55 -8.88 -6.39
N ILE A 67 12.55 -10.21 -6.42
CA ILE A 67 12.00 -11.04 -5.35
C ILE A 67 12.91 -10.96 -4.12
N ALA A 68 14.23 -11.00 -4.31
CA ALA A 68 15.21 -10.85 -3.23
C ALA A 68 15.18 -9.45 -2.57
N ALA A 69 14.66 -8.43 -3.27
CA ALA A 69 14.46 -7.09 -2.74
C ALA A 69 13.27 -6.98 -1.75
N LEU A 70 12.46 -8.04 -1.59
CA LEU A 70 11.40 -8.09 -0.59
C LEU A 70 12.02 -8.21 0.81
N ALA A 71 12.09 -7.07 1.50
CA ALA A 71 12.73 -6.98 2.81
C ALA A 71 11.77 -7.27 3.98
N ILE A 72 10.51 -7.63 3.73
CA ILE A 72 9.53 -8.02 4.75
C ILE A 72 9.29 -9.52 4.65
N GLU A 73 9.43 -10.22 5.77
CA GLU A 73 9.15 -11.65 5.86
C GLU A 73 7.68 -11.94 5.52
N GLY A 74 7.45 -12.95 4.69
CA GLY A 74 6.12 -13.30 4.20
C GLY A 74 5.54 -12.35 3.15
N ALA A 75 6.23 -11.27 2.76
CA ALA A 75 5.75 -10.39 1.70
C ALA A 75 5.75 -11.11 0.35
N ALA A 76 4.75 -10.83 -0.47
CA ALA A 76 4.63 -11.38 -1.81
C ALA A 76 4.65 -10.26 -2.86
N ILE A 77 4.97 -10.63 -4.11
CA ILE A 77 4.94 -9.71 -5.24
C ILE A 77 4.18 -10.33 -6.42
N THR A 78 3.32 -9.55 -7.06
CA THR A 78 2.54 -9.97 -8.22
C THR A 78 2.55 -8.91 -9.32
N GLU A 79 2.32 -9.33 -10.57
CA GLU A 79 2.26 -8.45 -11.73
C GLU A 79 0.80 -8.18 -12.09
N ALA A 80 0.50 -6.93 -12.42
CA ALA A 80 -0.79 -6.57 -13.03
C ALA A 80 -0.57 -5.82 -14.35
N PRO A 81 -1.14 -6.30 -15.49
CA PRO A 81 -0.97 -5.67 -16.80
C PRO A 81 -1.49 -4.22 -16.83
N LYS A 82 -2.48 -3.92 -15.98
CA LYS A 82 -2.79 -2.59 -15.50
C LYS A 82 -2.92 -2.71 -13.99
N VAL A 83 -2.50 -1.69 -13.24
CA VAL A 83 -2.75 -1.55 -11.78
C VAL A 83 -4.26 -1.58 -11.42
N PHE A 84 -5.14 -1.82 -12.40
CA PHE A 84 -6.60 -1.77 -12.33
C PHE A 84 -7.31 -3.05 -12.83
N SER A 85 -6.71 -4.24 -12.66
CA SER A 85 -7.42 -5.52 -12.80
C SER A 85 -7.95 -5.97 -11.43
N ASN A 86 -8.91 -5.21 -10.93
CA ASN A 86 -9.26 -5.17 -9.51
C ASN A 86 -9.75 -6.52 -8.95
N SER A 87 -10.60 -7.28 -9.66
CA SER A 87 -11.15 -8.52 -9.11
C SER A 87 -10.12 -9.64 -9.00
N LYS A 88 -9.33 -9.91 -10.06
CA LYS A 88 -8.31 -10.99 -10.00
C LYS A 88 -7.22 -10.71 -8.98
N ILE A 89 -6.75 -9.46 -8.92
CA ILE A 89 -5.75 -9.05 -7.93
C ILE A 89 -6.33 -9.08 -6.52
N PHE A 90 -7.62 -8.73 -6.36
CA PHE A 90 -8.31 -8.87 -5.09
C PHE A 90 -8.39 -10.34 -4.64
N LEU A 91 -8.77 -11.27 -5.51
CA LEU A 91 -8.80 -12.70 -5.18
C LEU A 91 -7.41 -13.22 -4.79
N GLN A 92 -6.36 -12.82 -5.53
CA GLN A 92 -4.98 -13.16 -5.18
C GLN A 92 -4.58 -12.61 -3.80
N TRP A 93 -4.94 -11.37 -3.52
CA TRP A 93 -4.68 -10.76 -2.23
C TRP A 93 -5.49 -11.44 -1.11
N LEU A 94 -6.75 -11.81 -1.36
CA LEU A 94 -7.63 -12.43 -0.38
C LEU A 94 -7.14 -13.82 0.01
N ALA A 95 -6.72 -14.63 -0.97
CA ALA A 95 -6.10 -15.93 -0.71
C ALA A 95 -4.79 -15.78 0.07
N PHE A 96 -3.89 -14.88 -0.37
CA PHE A 96 -2.65 -14.57 0.33
C PHE A 96 -2.91 -14.08 1.76
N PHE A 97 -3.91 -13.23 1.96
CA PHE A 97 -4.30 -12.75 3.29
C PHE A 97 -4.78 -13.91 4.16
N GLY A 98 -5.67 -14.77 3.63
CA GLY A 98 -6.17 -15.97 4.30
C GLY A 98 -5.05 -16.89 4.79
N GLU A 99 -4.07 -17.18 3.94
CA GLU A 99 -2.88 -17.98 4.31
C GLU A 99 -2.12 -17.36 5.49
N ASN A 100 -1.96 -16.04 5.50
CA ASN A 100 -1.24 -15.33 6.56
C ASN A 100 -2.03 -15.23 7.88
N ILE A 101 -3.34 -15.40 7.86
CA ILE A 101 -4.19 -15.32 9.06
C ILE A 101 -4.74 -16.68 9.52
N ALA A 102 -4.42 -17.78 8.83
CA ALA A 102 -4.96 -19.12 9.10
C ALA A 102 -4.71 -19.64 10.54
N HIS A 103 -3.78 -19.01 11.27
CA HIS A 103 -3.49 -19.32 12.67
C HIS A 103 -4.40 -18.58 13.68
N LEU A 104 -5.23 -17.63 13.22
CA LEU A 104 -6.15 -16.86 14.06
C LEU A 104 -7.48 -17.60 14.26
N PRO A 105 -8.19 -17.34 15.36
CA PRO A 105 -9.53 -17.89 15.56
C PRO A 105 -10.53 -17.23 14.60
N ASN A 106 -11.38 -18.06 14.01
CA ASN A 106 -12.44 -17.62 13.10
C ASN A 106 -13.72 -17.17 13.87
N PRO A 107 -14.51 -16.23 13.31
CA PRO A 107 -14.26 -15.53 12.05
C PRO A 107 -13.31 -14.33 12.20
N VAL A 108 -12.50 -14.09 11.17
CA VAL A 108 -11.74 -12.84 11.04
C VAL A 108 -12.53 -11.84 10.20
N VAL A 109 -12.90 -10.71 10.80
CA VAL A 109 -13.65 -9.65 10.12
C VAL A 109 -12.68 -8.73 9.38
N VAL A 110 -12.88 -8.57 8.07
CA VAL A 110 -12.05 -7.72 7.21
C VAL A 110 -12.90 -6.62 6.61
N ILE A 111 -12.53 -5.37 6.91
CA ILE A 111 -13.20 -4.19 6.38
C ILE A 111 -12.50 -3.79 5.09
N VAL A 112 -13.23 -3.88 3.98
CA VAL A 112 -12.75 -3.52 2.65
C VAL A 112 -13.47 -2.27 2.15
N ASP A 113 -12.93 -1.56 1.16
CA ASP A 113 -13.72 -0.48 0.55
C ASP A 113 -14.93 -1.02 -0.20
N ASN A 114 -15.96 -0.18 -0.35
CA ASN A 114 -17.18 -0.56 -1.04
C ASN A 114 -16.96 -0.56 -2.56
N SER A 115 -16.29 -1.61 -3.02
CA SER A 115 -16.00 -1.87 -4.40
C SER A 115 -16.74 -3.09 -4.92
N ALA A 116 -17.35 -2.95 -6.10
CA ALA A 116 -17.97 -4.05 -6.83
C ALA A 116 -16.99 -5.21 -7.13
N THR A 117 -15.68 -4.97 -7.00
CA THR A 117 -14.63 -5.96 -7.27
C THR A 117 -14.45 -6.96 -6.13
N HIS A 118 -15.04 -6.69 -4.97
CA HIS A 118 -15.00 -7.58 -3.80
C HIS A 118 -16.16 -8.57 -3.78
N ILE A 119 -17.11 -8.42 -4.70
CA ILE A 119 -18.32 -9.23 -4.77
C ILE A 119 -18.17 -10.17 -5.96
N SER A 120 -17.76 -11.40 -5.69
CA SER A 120 -17.78 -12.50 -6.64
C SER A 120 -17.95 -13.83 -5.90
N GLU A 121 -18.40 -14.87 -6.60
CA GLU A 121 -18.56 -16.21 -6.04
C GLU A 121 -17.22 -16.76 -5.54
N GLU A 122 -16.14 -16.52 -6.30
CA GLU A 122 -14.79 -16.96 -5.93
C GLU A 122 -14.27 -16.24 -4.67
N ALA A 123 -14.67 -14.98 -4.46
CA ALA A 123 -14.31 -14.27 -3.23
C ALA A 123 -15.01 -14.87 -2.01
N ASP A 124 -16.27 -15.27 -2.18
CA ASP A 124 -17.07 -15.92 -1.12
C ASP A 124 -16.49 -17.30 -0.77
N GLU A 125 -16.11 -18.10 -1.78
CA GLU A 125 -15.44 -19.39 -1.58
C GLU A 125 -14.16 -19.25 -0.75
N ILE A 126 -13.28 -18.30 -1.10
CA ILE A 126 -12.05 -18.03 -0.33
C ILE A 126 -12.40 -17.56 1.10
N CYS A 127 -13.44 -16.74 1.25
CA CYS A 127 -13.87 -16.28 2.57
C CYS A 127 -14.34 -17.44 3.46
N VAL A 128 -15.13 -18.36 2.91
CA VAL A 128 -15.59 -19.56 3.61
C VAL A 128 -14.40 -20.45 3.99
N GLU A 129 -13.47 -20.67 3.05
CA GLU A 129 -12.29 -21.51 3.26
C GLU A 129 -11.42 -21.02 4.41
N TYR A 130 -11.13 -19.71 4.47
CA TYR A 130 -10.26 -19.12 5.48
C TYR A 130 -11.01 -18.55 6.71
N GLY A 131 -12.33 -18.68 6.76
CA GLY A 131 -13.15 -18.13 7.86
C GLY A 131 -13.13 -16.60 7.94
N ILE A 132 -13.10 -15.93 6.79
CA ILE A 132 -13.10 -14.48 6.66
C ILE A 132 -14.54 -13.97 6.51
N MET A 133 -14.86 -12.88 7.19
CA MET A 133 -16.08 -12.12 6.98
C MET A 133 -15.75 -10.76 6.37
N LEU A 134 -16.04 -10.58 5.08
CA LEU A 134 -15.87 -9.31 4.39
C LEU A 134 -17.00 -8.34 4.74
N VAL A 135 -16.62 -7.13 5.15
CA VAL A 135 -17.55 -6.04 5.45
C VAL A 135 -17.18 -4.83 4.60
N ALA A 136 -18.13 -4.36 3.79
CA ALA A 136 -18.00 -3.12 3.03
C ALA A 136 -18.84 -2.02 3.70
N PRO A 137 -18.26 -0.85 4.03
CA PRO A 137 -19.01 0.25 4.61
C PRO A 137 -19.98 0.89 3.60
N PRO A 138 -21.00 1.62 4.05
CA PRO A 138 -21.91 2.35 3.15
C PRO A 138 -21.15 3.27 2.18
N ALA A 139 -21.71 3.47 0.98
CA ALA A 139 -21.12 4.36 -0.01
C ALA A 139 -20.83 5.76 0.58
N ASN A 140 -19.70 6.36 0.18
CA ASN A 140 -19.19 7.65 0.67
C ASN A 140 -18.77 7.72 2.15
N ALA A 141 -18.77 6.60 2.89
CA ALA A 141 -18.37 6.59 4.31
C ALA A 141 -16.91 6.16 4.55
N THR A 142 -16.10 6.00 3.49
CA THR A 142 -14.69 5.56 3.56
C THR A 142 -13.86 6.40 4.53
N HIS A 143 -14.02 7.72 4.51
CA HIS A 143 -13.31 8.65 5.40
C HIS A 143 -13.71 8.54 6.88
N LEU A 144 -14.80 7.85 7.19
CA LEU A 144 -15.28 7.61 8.57
C LEU A 144 -14.84 6.24 9.07
N PHE A 145 -14.80 5.23 8.19
CA PHE A 145 -14.64 3.82 8.58
C PHE A 145 -13.39 3.14 8.05
N GLN A 146 -12.46 3.85 7.41
CA GLN A 146 -11.17 3.29 6.98
C GLN A 146 -10.02 3.84 7.83
N PRO A 147 -9.60 3.09 8.88
CA PRO A 147 -8.47 3.43 9.74
C PRO A 147 -7.17 3.71 8.95
N LEU A 148 -6.99 3.00 7.85
CA LEU A 148 -5.85 3.16 6.93
C LEU A 148 -5.84 4.54 6.26
N ASP A 149 -7.02 5.06 5.89
CA ASP A 149 -7.16 6.40 5.31
C ASP A 149 -6.88 7.50 6.32
N VAL A 150 -7.36 7.33 7.55
CA VAL A 150 -7.29 8.36 8.60
C VAL A 150 -5.88 8.45 9.20
N ALA A 151 -5.26 7.32 9.54
CA ALA A 151 -4.04 7.32 10.37
C ALA A 151 -2.75 7.00 9.59
N LEU A 152 -2.82 6.31 8.44
CA LEU A 152 -1.65 5.61 7.89
C LEU A 152 -1.12 6.21 6.57
N PHE A 153 -1.98 6.74 5.69
CA PHE A 153 -1.49 7.23 4.38
C PHE A 153 -0.68 8.52 4.43
N LYS A 154 -0.95 9.42 5.39
CA LYS A 154 -0.21 10.67 5.50
C LYS A 154 1.27 10.44 5.89
N PRO A 155 1.59 9.59 6.89
CA PRO A 155 2.97 9.18 7.17
C PRO A 155 3.66 8.48 5.98
N CYS A 156 2.98 7.56 5.29
CA CYS A 156 3.56 6.83 4.16
C CYS A 156 4.04 7.76 3.04
N LYS A 157 3.25 8.78 2.69
CA LYS A 157 3.59 9.76 1.64
C LYS A 157 4.85 10.56 1.97
N GLY A 158 5.02 10.95 3.23
CA GLY A 158 6.24 11.62 3.70
C GLY A 158 7.45 10.69 3.60
N CYS A 159 7.34 9.47 4.13
CA CYS A 159 8.44 8.52 4.13
C CYS A 159 8.93 8.14 2.71
N ILE A 160 8.01 7.93 1.76
CA ILE A 160 8.38 7.65 0.36
C ILE A 160 9.14 8.85 -0.23
N HIS A 161 8.66 10.06 0.02
CA HIS A 161 9.27 11.27 -0.49
C HIS A 161 10.70 11.44 0.03
N ASP A 162 10.91 11.27 1.33
CA ASP A 162 12.22 11.45 1.96
C ASP A 162 13.22 10.38 1.49
N LEU A 163 12.81 9.11 1.46
CA LEU A 163 13.66 8.03 0.92
C LEU A 163 14.01 8.25 -0.55
N THR A 164 13.06 8.78 -1.34
CA THR A 164 13.31 9.11 -2.75
C THR A 164 14.36 10.20 -2.87
N LEU A 165 14.27 11.25 -2.04
CA LEU A 165 15.22 12.34 -2.05
C LEU A 165 16.61 11.89 -1.59
N ASP A 166 16.70 11.18 -0.47
CA ASP A 166 17.96 10.63 0.04
C ASP A 166 18.64 9.77 -1.03
N ARG A 167 17.87 8.93 -1.71
CA ARG A 167 18.40 8.07 -2.78
C ARG A 167 18.93 8.88 -3.96
N LEU A 168 18.17 9.86 -4.44
CA LEU A 168 18.58 10.74 -5.55
C LEU A 168 19.77 11.64 -5.19
N CYS A 169 19.95 11.98 -3.91
CA CYS A 169 21.11 12.73 -3.43
C CYS A 169 22.35 11.85 -3.24
N SER A 170 22.16 10.57 -2.90
CA SER A 170 23.25 9.61 -2.64
C SER A 170 23.89 9.00 -3.89
N ILE A 171 23.21 9.05 -5.05
CA ILE A 171 23.68 8.42 -6.29
C ILE A 171 23.61 9.41 -7.45
N SER A 172 24.66 9.45 -8.27
CA SER A 172 24.71 10.23 -9.52
C SER A 172 23.81 9.70 -10.65
N ASP A 173 23.11 8.58 -10.44
CA ASP A 173 22.15 8.00 -11.40
C ASP A 173 20.73 8.54 -11.09
N PRO A 174 20.11 9.30 -12.02
CA PRO A 174 18.75 9.81 -11.82
C PRO A 174 17.65 8.74 -11.95
N VAL A 175 18.00 7.50 -12.32
CA VAL A 175 17.04 6.42 -12.56
C VAL A 175 16.82 5.57 -11.30
N ILE A 176 15.59 5.58 -10.80
CA ILE A 176 15.18 4.69 -9.72
C ILE A 176 14.78 3.34 -10.33
N ARG A 177 15.56 2.30 -10.02
CA ARG A 177 15.30 0.92 -10.46
C ARG A 177 14.12 0.31 -9.70
N LYS A 178 13.57 -0.75 -10.28
CA LYS A 178 12.45 -1.52 -9.71
C LYS A 178 12.82 -2.14 -8.36
N THR A 179 13.95 -2.84 -8.28
CA THR A 179 14.51 -3.39 -7.03
C THR A 179 14.54 -2.35 -5.91
N THR A 180 15.13 -1.18 -6.18
CA THR A 180 15.17 -0.05 -5.23
C THR A 180 13.77 0.38 -4.79
N THR A 181 12.79 0.39 -5.71
CA THR A 181 11.42 0.81 -5.37
C THR A 181 10.70 -0.24 -4.52
N ILE A 182 10.98 -1.53 -4.73
CA ILE A 182 10.49 -2.63 -3.89
C ILE A 182 11.08 -2.52 -2.48
N GLU A 183 12.39 -2.32 -2.36
CA GLU A 183 13.08 -2.11 -1.06
C GLU A 183 12.51 -0.89 -0.31
N MET A 184 12.34 0.23 -1.02
CA MET A 184 11.75 1.45 -0.46
C MET A 184 10.31 1.21 -0.02
N SER A 185 9.52 0.46 -0.80
CA SER A 185 8.14 0.12 -0.46
C SER A 185 8.07 -0.72 0.82
N CYS A 186 8.95 -1.72 0.94
CA CYS A 186 9.08 -2.52 2.16
C CYS A 186 9.51 -1.66 3.36
N THR A 187 10.44 -0.74 3.16
CA THR A 187 10.92 0.18 4.21
C THR A 187 9.80 1.09 4.71
N VAL A 188 9.01 1.64 3.78
CA VAL A 188 7.87 2.51 4.12
C VAL A 188 6.81 1.73 4.85
N TYR A 189 6.48 0.53 4.36
CA TYR A 189 5.50 -0.35 4.99
C TYR A 189 5.90 -0.66 6.44
N ARG A 190 7.16 -1.06 6.66
CA ARG A 190 7.71 -1.29 8.00
C ARG A 190 7.57 -0.05 8.89
N ARG A 191 8.08 1.09 8.45
CA ARG A 191 8.06 2.33 9.24
C ARG A 191 6.66 2.85 9.57
N ALA A 192 5.70 2.62 8.69
CA ALA A 192 4.35 3.17 8.83
C ALA A 192 3.40 2.23 9.56
N LEU A 193 3.53 0.91 9.37
CA LEU A 193 2.56 -0.08 9.83
C LEU A 193 3.15 -1.00 10.91
N VAL A 194 4.40 -1.44 10.74
CA VAL A 194 5.05 -2.36 11.68
C VAL A 194 5.61 -1.61 12.89
N ASP A 195 6.41 -0.58 12.67
CA ASP A 195 7.09 0.17 13.74
C ASP A 195 6.16 1.13 14.50
N LYS A 196 4.99 1.43 13.92
CA LYS A 196 4.01 2.40 14.43
C LYS A 196 2.63 1.79 14.62
N SER A 197 2.56 0.59 15.21
CA SER A 197 1.30 -0.11 15.50
C SER A 197 0.32 0.74 16.33
N THR A 198 0.79 1.67 17.17
CA THR A 198 -0.09 2.60 17.89
C THR A 198 -0.92 3.50 16.97
N SER A 199 -0.42 3.83 15.78
CA SER A 199 -1.15 4.64 14.81
C SER A 199 -2.32 3.89 14.20
N SER A 200 -2.19 2.58 13.94
CA SER A 200 -3.31 1.77 13.47
C SER A 200 -4.37 1.64 14.55
N VAL A 201 -3.99 1.30 15.79
CA VAL A 201 -4.90 1.20 16.94
C VAL A 201 -5.70 2.50 17.14
N ASN A 202 -5.03 3.66 17.07
CA ASN A 202 -5.71 4.95 17.17
C ASN A 202 -6.65 5.21 16.00
N GLY A 203 -6.28 4.82 14.77
CA GLY A 203 -7.15 4.93 13.60
C GLY A 203 -8.43 4.09 13.75
N PHE A 204 -8.32 2.86 14.26
CA PHE A 204 -9.49 2.01 14.56
C PHE A 204 -10.38 2.68 15.61
N ARG A 205 -9.80 3.16 16.70
CA ARG A 205 -10.52 3.90 17.76
C ARG A 205 -11.23 5.16 17.24
N GLU A 206 -10.60 5.94 16.37
CA GLU A 206 -11.19 7.14 15.77
C GLU A 206 -12.36 6.80 14.81
N CYS A 207 -12.25 5.68 14.10
CA CYS A 207 -13.32 5.17 13.23
C CYS A 207 -14.48 4.50 14.00
N GLY A 208 -14.31 4.28 15.31
CA GLY A 208 -15.31 3.61 16.14
C GLY A 208 -15.41 2.10 15.87
N VAL A 209 -14.32 1.48 15.43
CA VAL A 209 -14.23 0.06 15.05
C VAL A 209 -13.16 -0.66 15.84
#